data_AF-A0A956RNV2-F1
#
_entry.id   AF-A0A956RNV2-F1
#
_cell.length_a   1.000
_cell.length_b   1.000
_cell.length_c   1.000
_cell.angle_alpha   90.00
_cell.angle_beta   90.00
_cell.angle_gamma   90.00
#
_symmetry.space_group_name_H-M   'P 1'
#
loop_
_entity.id
_entity.type
_entity.pdbx_description
1 polymer ?
#
loop_
_entity_poly.entity_id
_entity_poly.type
_entity_poly.pdbx_seq_one_letter_code
_entity_poly.pdbx_strand_id
1 'polypeptide(L)'
;MSPNQARTHGLGKLEPLVRFVEQPEDPAPKEVGSKIDRHGLDSIWSAMALAAARSIRPEGSAAPLAPWALQAARQLVEDSGVTQKEAETRNLVLDLLGVLRREIQDRAFRLPDFDEPAVGTKEEATYAFLESVRAGEPDIADQRFQWIARDLTREQATDLLLSVALPKFIHRVESLIAPVESLSQLQWVGWEQAPLLLRSVVRMQATVTGPTDIYDQACHVVSARQLLRLAARRAPGAVALGEKDAPAFFRLATEWAEADGDGRLVVVASALATGQSVEDVADAIATGGTLLFLQEGLRGGSGGWTTTQADSLAAVLRSSHALRRMVKIATPGQRILGL
;
A
#
# COMPACT_ATOMS: atom_id res chain seq x y z
N MET A 1 -12.28 24.42 -28.53
CA MET A 1 -12.71 24.14 -27.14
C MET A 1 -11.50 23.60 -26.39
N SER A 2 -11.06 24.29 -25.34
CA SER A 2 -9.79 23.99 -24.66
C SER A 2 -9.90 22.73 -23.78
N PRO A 3 -8.98 21.75 -23.86
CA PRO A 3 -9.10 20.46 -23.17
C PRO A 3 -8.84 20.47 -21.65
N ASN A 4 -8.79 21.63 -20.99
CA ASN A 4 -8.12 21.76 -19.67
C ASN A 4 -9.06 21.99 -18.47
N GLN A 5 -10.38 21.91 -18.64
CA GLN A 5 -11.33 22.23 -17.56
C GLN A 5 -11.74 21.02 -16.69
N ALA A 6 -11.47 19.78 -17.11
CA ALA A 6 -11.83 18.58 -16.32
C ALA A 6 -10.86 18.26 -15.16
N ARG A 7 -9.74 18.98 -15.02
CA ARG A 7 -8.67 18.70 -14.02
C ARG A 7 -8.79 19.49 -12.72
N THR A 8 -10.00 19.70 -12.21
CA THR A 8 -10.20 20.42 -10.94
C THR A 8 -10.80 19.51 -9.87
N HIS A 9 -10.11 18.42 -9.55
CA HIS A 9 -10.11 18.02 -8.14
C HIS A 9 -9.40 19.15 -7.39
N GLY A 10 -10.13 19.84 -6.51
CA GLY A 10 -9.62 21.02 -5.82
C GLY A 10 -8.44 20.67 -4.92
N LEU A 11 -7.22 20.64 -5.46
CA LEU A 11 -5.98 20.44 -4.69
C LEU A 11 -5.66 21.64 -3.78
N GLY A 12 -6.48 22.70 -3.84
CA GLY A 12 -6.43 23.84 -2.95
C GLY A 12 -5.05 24.48 -2.91
N LYS A 13 -4.46 24.55 -1.72
CA LYS A 13 -3.13 25.15 -1.49
C LYS A 13 -1.98 24.31 -2.08
N LEU A 14 -2.20 23.04 -2.38
CA LEU A 14 -1.17 22.15 -2.95
C LEU A 14 -1.05 22.29 -4.47
N GLU A 15 -2.07 22.80 -5.17
CA GLU A 15 -2.06 22.89 -6.65
C GLU A 15 -0.78 23.54 -7.23
N PRO A 16 -0.25 24.66 -6.70
CA PRO A 16 0.99 25.23 -7.23
C PRO A 16 2.21 24.31 -7.07
N LEU A 17 2.27 23.52 -5.99
CA LEU A 17 3.34 22.56 -5.78
C LEU A 17 3.17 21.34 -6.68
N VAL A 18 1.94 20.86 -6.87
CA VAL A 18 1.68 19.72 -7.75
C VAL A 18 2.01 20.11 -9.20
N ARG A 19 1.70 21.35 -9.61
CA ARG A 19 2.11 21.90 -10.91
C ARG A 19 3.61 22.04 -11.05
N PHE A 20 4.31 22.44 -9.99
CA PHE A 20 5.76 22.41 -9.97
C PHE A 20 6.28 20.99 -10.20
N VAL A 21 5.71 19.96 -9.57
CA VAL A 21 6.12 18.56 -9.82
C VAL A 21 5.92 18.15 -11.28
N GLU A 22 4.84 18.58 -11.93
CA GLU A 22 4.51 18.24 -13.32
C GLU A 22 5.35 18.93 -14.41
N GLN A 23 6.21 19.90 -14.04
CA GLN A 23 7.02 20.62 -15.03
C GLN A 23 7.95 19.66 -15.78
N PRO A 24 8.14 19.86 -17.10
CA PRO A 24 8.95 18.96 -17.91
C PRO A 24 10.47 19.16 -17.70
N GLU A 25 10.92 20.35 -17.30
CA GLU A 25 12.33 20.61 -17.04
C GLU A 25 12.78 19.94 -15.74
N ASP A 26 14.03 19.50 -15.61
CA ASP A 26 14.55 19.03 -14.31
C ASP A 26 14.75 20.20 -13.35
N PRO A 27 14.40 20.06 -12.05
CA PRO A 27 14.46 21.18 -11.13
C PRO A 27 15.90 21.39 -10.67
N ALA A 28 16.31 22.65 -10.56
CA ALA A 28 17.61 22.95 -9.97
C ALA A 28 17.59 22.58 -8.46
N PRO A 29 18.68 22.01 -7.90
CA PRO A 29 18.74 21.65 -6.48
C PRO A 29 18.38 22.81 -5.53
N LYS A 30 18.78 24.05 -5.89
CA LYS A 30 18.46 25.27 -5.14
C LYS A 30 16.95 25.58 -5.14
N GLU A 31 16.26 25.29 -6.24
CA GLU A 31 14.82 25.49 -6.34
C GLU A 31 14.08 24.50 -5.45
N VAL A 32 14.43 23.21 -5.52
CA VAL A 32 13.86 22.18 -4.64
C VAL A 32 14.08 22.52 -3.18
N GLY A 33 15.31 22.90 -2.80
CA GLY A 33 15.63 23.35 -1.43
C GLY A 33 14.76 24.52 -0.98
N SER A 34 14.59 25.53 -1.83
CA SER A 34 13.72 26.69 -1.55
C SER A 34 12.25 26.30 -1.36
N LYS A 35 11.74 25.34 -2.16
CA LYS A 35 10.37 24.83 -2.00
C LYS A 35 10.20 24.06 -0.69
N ILE A 36 11.16 23.22 -0.32
CA ILE A 36 11.16 22.50 0.97
C ILE A 36 11.19 23.51 2.12
N ASP A 37 12.09 24.50 2.09
CA ASP A 37 12.23 25.48 3.17
C ASP A 37 10.97 26.36 3.34
N ARG A 38 10.26 26.66 2.24
CA ARG A 38 9.04 27.47 2.25
C ARG A 38 7.78 26.70 2.64
N HIS A 39 7.64 25.47 2.19
CA HIS A 39 6.38 24.72 2.29
C HIS A 39 6.44 23.51 3.24
N GLY A 40 7.64 23.15 3.70
CA GLY A 40 7.89 21.94 4.47
C GLY A 40 7.94 20.70 3.60
N LEU A 41 8.66 19.69 4.08
CA LEU A 41 8.87 18.42 3.38
C LEU A 41 7.57 17.65 3.11
N ASP A 42 6.63 17.62 4.06
CA ASP A 42 5.33 16.91 3.89
C ASP A 42 4.49 17.47 2.73
N SER A 43 4.52 18.79 2.50
CA SER A 43 3.83 19.42 1.37
C SER A 43 4.43 18.99 0.04
N ILE A 44 5.75 18.78 -0.01
CA ILE A 44 6.46 18.31 -1.21
C ILE A 44 6.11 16.86 -1.49
N TRP A 45 6.15 15.98 -0.47
CA TRP A 45 5.70 14.60 -0.61
C TRP A 45 4.24 14.51 -1.08
N SER A 46 3.37 15.39 -0.58
CA SER A 46 1.94 15.41 -0.94
C SER A 46 1.76 15.81 -2.39
N ALA A 47 2.47 16.85 -2.82
CA ALA A 47 2.48 17.28 -4.21
C ALA A 47 3.01 16.19 -5.14
N MET A 48 4.07 15.47 -4.76
CA MET A 48 4.61 14.37 -5.56
C MET A 48 3.60 13.23 -5.71
N ALA A 49 2.94 12.83 -4.63
CA ALA A 49 1.93 11.78 -4.64
C ALA A 49 0.71 12.14 -5.50
N LEU A 50 0.20 13.37 -5.35
CA LEU A 50 -0.94 13.85 -6.13
C LEU A 50 -0.60 14.02 -7.62
N ALA A 51 0.63 14.46 -7.93
CA ALA A 51 1.10 14.58 -9.32
C ALA A 51 1.18 13.21 -9.99
N ALA A 52 1.76 12.23 -9.29
CA ALA A 52 1.82 10.85 -9.76
C ALA A 52 0.41 10.29 -9.97
N ALA A 53 -0.48 10.44 -8.99
CA ALA A 53 -1.82 9.86 -9.03
C ALA A 53 -2.73 10.46 -10.12
N ARG A 54 -2.52 11.73 -10.50
CA ARG A 54 -3.29 12.36 -11.58
C ARG A 54 -2.75 12.09 -12.99
N SER A 55 -1.52 11.62 -13.12
CA SER A 55 -0.82 11.57 -14.40
C SER A 55 -0.38 10.17 -14.82
N ILE A 56 -0.03 9.32 -13.85
CA ILE A 56 0.71 8.08 -14.07
C ILE A 56 -0.22 6.85 -13.95
N ARG A 57 -0.15 5.96 -14.94
CA ARG A 57 -0.72 4.61 -14.96
C ARG A 57 0.30 3.61 -14.41
N PRO A 58 0.12 3.07 -13.18
CA PRO A 58 1.13 2.25 -12.49
C PRO A 58 1.10 0.76 -12.89
N GLU A 59 0.73 0.42 -14.13
CA GLU A 59 0.52 -0.96 -14.57
C GLU A 59 1.62 -1.42 -15.53
N GLY A 60 1.90 -2.73 -15.57
CA GLY A 60 2.85 -3.36 -16.52
C GLY A 60 4.17 -3.82 -15.89
N SER A 61 5.04 -4.43 -16.72
CA SER A 61 6.34 -4.97 -16.31
C SER A 61 7.45 -3.92 -16.14
N ALA A 62 7.26 -2.73 -16.71
CA ALA A 62 8.10 -1.55 -16.54
C ALA A 62 7.33 -0.45 -15.80
N ALA A 63 6.52 -0.83 -14.80
CA ALA A 63 5.60 0.09 -14.14
C ALA A 63 6.34 1.31 -13.57
N PRO A 64 5.81 2.52 -13.79
CA PRO A 64 6.38 3.76 -13.27
C PRO A 64 6.28 3.83 -11.74
N LEU A 65 6.97 4.79 -11.12
CA LEU A 65 6.89 5.07 -9.69
C LEU A 65 5.44 5.35 -9.29
N ALA A 66 4.83 4.36 -8.67
CA ALA A 66 3.45 4.48 -8.22
C ALA A 66 3.34 5.47 -7.05
N PRO A 67 2.21 6.19 -6.89
CA PRO A 67 2.02 7.17 -5.83
C PRO A 67 2.29 6.62 -4.42
N TRP A 68 1.90 5.36 -4.19
CA TRP A 68 2.06 4.67 -2.93
C TRP A 68 3.52 4.34 -2.58
N ALA A 69 4.43 4.29 -3.55
CA ALA A 69 5.86 4.08 -3.28
C ALA A 69 6.50 5.28 -2.55
N LEU A 70 5.93 6.49 -2.73
CA LEU A 70 6.38 7.69 -2.01
C LEU A 70 6.11 7.59 -0.50
N GLN A 71 5.11 6.83 -0.09
CA GLN A 71 4.87 6.57 1.34
C GLN A 71 6.04 5.81 1.97
N ALA A 72 6.60 4.81 1.26
CA ALA A 72 7.75 4.06 1.75
C ALA A 72 9.00 4.93 1.86
N ALA A 73 9.26 5.79 0.86
CA ALA A 73 10.36 6.73 0.89
C ALA A 73 10.23 7.75 2.03
N ARG A 74 9.02 8.29 2.24
CA ARG A 74 8.72 9.21 3.36
C ARG A 74 8.98 8.54 4.71
N GLN A 75 8.49 7.30 4.90
CA GLN A 75 8.73 6.55 6.13
C GLN A 75 10.22 6.34 6.39
N LEU A 76 11.00 5.99 5.36
CA LEU A 76 12.44 5.79 5.51
C LEU A 76 13.12 7.06 6.06
N VAL A 77 12.74 8.23 5.57
CA VAL A 77 13.24 9.51 6.08
C VAL A 77 12.84 9.70 7.54
N GLU A 78 11.57 9.46 7.89
CA GLU A 78 11.10 9.56 9.28
C GLU A 78 11.84 8.63 10.23
N ASP A 79 12.00 7.35 9.86
CA ASP A 79 12.63 6.31 10.69
C ASP A 79 14.14 6.55 10.86
N SER A 80 14.78 7.15 9.86
CA SER A 80 16.22 7.47 9.91
C SER A 80 16.55 8.60 10.88
N GLY A 81 15.56 9.40 11.30
CA GLY A 81 15.77 10.60 12.12
C GLY A 81 16.48 11.75 11.39
N VAL A 82 16.76 11.59 10.09
CA VAL A 82 17.38 12.59 9.22
C VAL A 82 16.42 13.76 9.04
N THR A 83 16.93 14.99 9.21
CA THR A 83 16.10 16.19 9.13
C THR A 83 15.91 16.67 7.68
N GLN A 84 14.89 17.50 7.43
CA GLN A 84 14.68 18.14 6.11
C GLN A 84 15.82 19.08 5.67
N LYS A 85 16.75 19.43 6.56
CA LYS A 85 17.91 20.29 6.27
C LYS A 85 19.13 19.50 5.78
N GLU A 86 19.14 18.19 6.00
CA GLU A 86 20.23 17.32 5.60
C GLU A 86 20.26 17.10 4.08
N ALA A 87 21.46 16.93 3.54
CA ALA A 87 21.68 16.84 2.10
C ALA A 87 21.09 15.54 1.54
N GLU A 88 21.12 14.48 2.33
CA GLU A 88 20.61 13.14 2.04
C GLU A 88 19.10 13.21 1.72
N THR A 89 18.30 13.84 2.59
CA THR A 89 16.86 14.03 2.36
C THR A 89 16.59 14.86 1.10
N ARG A 90 17.34 15.95 0.93
CA ARG A 90 17.15 16.86 -0.22
C ARG A 90 17.52 16.20 -1.55
N ASN A 91 18.58 15.39 -1.56
CA ASN A 91 19.00 14.61 -2.72
C ASN A 91 17.99 13.52 -3.05
N LEU A 92 17.48 12.80 -2.04
CA LEU A 92 16.42 11.81 -2.24
C LEU A 92 15.17 12.42 -2.89
N VAL A 93 14.71 13.57 -2.38
CA VAL A 93 13.57 14.30 -2.96
C VAL A 93 13.86 14.74 -4.39
N LEU A 94 15.06 15.26 -4.66
CA LEU A 94 15.48 15.66 -6.00
C LEU A 94 15.47 14.48 -7.00
N ASP A 95 16.02 13.34 -6.59
CA ASP A 95 16.10 12.13 -7.43
C ASP A 95 14.71 11.59 -7.75
N LEU A 96 13.85 11.47 -6.73
CA LEU A 96 12.46 11.01 -6.90
C LEU A 96 11.63 11.99 -7.75
N LEU A 97 11.86 13.29 -7.58
CA LEU A 97 11.21 14.32 -8.40
C LEU A 97 11.63 14.22 -9.87
N GLY A 98 12.92 13.99 -10.14
CA GLY A 98 13.40 13.74 -11.50
C GLY A 98 12.81 12.48 -12.13
N VAL A 99 12.68 11.39 -11.37
CA VAL A 99 11.99 10.17 -11.82
C VAL A 99 10.53 10.46 -12.17
N LEU A 100 9.78 11.07 -11.25
CA LEU A 100 8.37 11.39 -11.47
C LEU A 100 8.16 12.30 -12.69
N ARG A 101 9.00 13.32 -12.87
CA ARG A 101 8.89 14.22 -14.02
C ARG A 101 9.02 13.46 -15.33
N ARG A 102 10.04 12.61 -15.45
CA ARG A 102 10.22 11.78 -16.66
C ARG A 102 9.00 10.90 -16.92
N GLU A 103 8.48 10.25 -15.89
CA GLU A 103 7.33 9.35 -16.02
C GLU A 103 6.03 10.07 -16.34
N ILE A 104 5.79 11.25 -15.77
CA ILE A 104 4.62 12.10 -16.07
C ILE A 104 4.64 12.55 -17.55
N GLN A 105 5.83 12.84 -18.09
CA GLN A 105 5.97 13.26 -19.49
C GLN A 105 5.91 12.09 -20.49
N ASP A 106 6.17 10.86 -20.02
CA ASP A 106 6.11 9.69 -20.87
C ASP A 106 4.65 9.32 -21.22
N ARG A 107 4.36 9.29 -22.52
CA ARG A 107 3.02 8.92 -23.01
C ARG A 107 2.65 7.48 -22.68
N ALA A 108 3.63 6.59 -22.52
CA ALA A 108 3.39 5.19 -22.16
C ALA A 108 2.73 5.05 -20.78
N PHE A 109 2.97 6.00 -19.88
CA PHE A 109 2.45 6.00 -18.53
C PHE A 109 1.24 6.92 -18.34
N ARG A 110 0.71 7.53 -19.41
CA ARG A 110 -0.39 8.49 -19.24
C ARG A 110 -1.67 7.78 -18.80
N LEU A 111 -2.21 8.25 -17.68
CA LEU A 111 -3.50 7.83 -17.16
C LEU A 111 -4.63 8.30 -18.11
N PRO A 112 -5.61 7.45 -18.46
CA PRO A 112 -6.74 7.86 -19.29
C PRO A 112 -7.64 8.86 -18.56
N ASP A 113 -8.16 9.80 -19.34
CA ASP A 113 -9.27 10.67 -18.94
C ASP A 113 -10.58 9.89 -19.13
N PHE A 114 -11.50 10.03 -18.17
CA PHE A 114 -12.82 9.41 -18.24
C PHE A 114 -13.91 10.48 -18.23
N ASP A 115 -14.95 10.24 -19.02
CA ASP A 115 -16.22 10.95 -18.87
C ASP A 115 -16.91 10.50 -17.57
N GLU A 116 -17.86 11.31 -17.08
CA GLU A 116 -18.68 10.93 -15.93
C GLU A 116 -19.39 9.59 -16.21
N PRO A 117 -19.27 8.59 -15.31
CA PRO A 117 -19.93 7.30 -15.52
C PRO A 117 -21.45 7.42 -15.42
N ALA A 118 -22.14 6.42 -15.97
CA ALA A 118 -23.59 6.32 -15.90
C ALA A 118 -24.08 6.30 -14.43
N VAL A 119 -25.13 7.08 -14.16
CA VAL A 119 -25.73 7.24 -12.83
C VAL A 119 -26.44 5.94 -12.43
N GLY A 120 -26.13 5.43 -11.24
CA GLY A 120 -26.81 4.30 -10.60
C GLY A 120 -26.88 4.49 -9.09
N THR A 121 -27.38 3.51 -8.35
CA THR A 121 -27.30 3.48 -6.88
C THR A 121 -25.89 3.14 -6.41
N LYS A 122 -25.57 3.43 -5.14
CA LYS A 122 -24.26 3.11 -4.53
C LYS A 122 -23.96 1.61 -4.60
N GLU A 123 -24.97 0.79 -4.38
CA GLU A 123 -24.90 -0.67 -4.39
C GLU A 123 -24.61 -1.20 -5.80
N GLU A 124 -25.34 -0.71 -6.81
CA GLU A 124 -25.13 -1.08 -8.21
C GLU A 124 -23.73 -0.74 -8.68
N ALA A 125 -23.22 0.45 -8.34
CA ALA A 125 -21.88 0.85 -8.73
C ALA A 125 -20.79 0.08 -7.97
N THR A 126 -21.03 -0.28 -6.70
CA THR A 126 -20.11 -1.14 -5.94
C THR A 126 -20.05 -2.54 -6.57
N TYR A 127 -21.20 -3.10 -6.92
CA TYR A 127 -21.28 -4.38 -7.61
C TYR A 127 -20.56 -4.33 -8.96
N ALA A 128 -20.85 -3.30 -9.76
CA ALA A 128 -20.20 -3.08 -11.04
C ALA A 128 -18.68 -2.93 -10.88
N PHE A 129 -18.21 -2.17 -9.89
CA PHE A 129 -16.77 -2.05 -9.60
C PHE A 129 -16.14 -3.43 -9.36
N LEU A 130 -16.73 -4.25 -8.50
CA LEU A 130 -16.23 -5.59 -8.18
C LEU A 130 -16.20 -6.51 -9.43
N GLU A 131 -17.22 -6.43 -10.28
CA GLU A 131 -17.26 -7.21 -11.53
C GLU A 131 -16.14 -6.82 -12.49
N SER A 132 -15.87 -5.53 -12.68
CA SER A 132 -14.76 -5.08 -13.55
C SER A 132 -13.39 -5.47 -12.99
N VAL A 133 -13.23 -5.43 -11.66
CA VAL A 133 -12.02 -5.92 -10.99
C VAL A 133 -11.82 -7.43 -11.16
N ARG A 134 -12.90 -8.22 -11.18
CA ARG A 134 -12.86 -9.67 -11.44
C ARG A 134 -12.58 -9.98 -12.90
N ALA A 135 -13.17 -9.20 -13.81
CA ALA A 135 -13.02 -9.34 -15.26
C ALA A 135 -11.63 -8.91 -15.78
N GLY A 136 -10.83 -8.24 -14.96
CA GLY A 136 -9.50 -7.78 -15.38
C GLY A 136 -9.53 -6.46 -16.14
N GLU A 137 -10.51 -5.59 -15.87
CA GLU A 137 -10.77 -4.36 -16.62
C GLU A 137 -10.33 -3.10 -15.83
N PRO A 138 -9.02 -2.73 -15.84
CA PRO A 138 -8.51 -1.66 -14.98
C PRO A 138 -9.09 -0.28 -15.28
N ASP A 139 -9.35 0.02 -16.55
CA ASP A 139 -9.92 1.32 -16.95
C ASP A 139 -11.36 1.47 -16.46
N ILE A 140 -12.16 0.42 -16.61
CA ILE A 140 -13.57 0.41 -16.18
C ILE A 140 -13.65 0.39 -14.64
N ALA A 141 -12.78 -0.38 -13.97
CA ALA A 141 -12.71 -0.40 -12.52
C ALA A 141 -12.33 0.98 -11.93
N ASP A 142 -11.34 1.67 -12.51
CA ASP A 142 -10.94 3.04 -12.10
C ASP A 142 -12.12 4.01 -12.24
N GLN A 143 -12.77 4.02 -13.41
CA GLN A 143 -13.91 4.89 -13.67
C GLN A 143 -15.06 4.62 -12.67
N ARG A 144 -15.40 3.36 -12.40
CA ARG A 144 -16.44 2.99 -11.43
C ARG A 144 -16.05 3.39 -10.00
N PHE A 145 -14.79 3.20 -9.64
CA PHE A 145 -14.29 3.58 -8.31
C PHE A 145 -14.34 5.10 -8.08
N GLN A 146 -13.98 5.91 -9.07
CA GLN A 146 -14.06 7.38 -8.99
C GLN A 146 -15.44 7.89 -8.57
N TRP A 147 -16.48 7.18 -8.99
CA TRP A 147 -17.85 7.51 -8.67
C TRP A 147 -18.20 7.11 -7.23
N ILE A 148 -18.02 5.83 -6.87
CA ILE A 148 -18.36 5.35 -5.52
C ILE A 148 -17.52 6.02 -4.43
N ALA A 149 -16.25 6.37 -4.70
CA ALA A 149 -15.34 6.94 -3.72
C ALA A 149 -15.84 8.25 -3.08
N ARG A 150 -16.74 8.96 -3.76
CA ARG A 150 -17.38 10.20 -3.24
C ARG A 150 -18.35 9.93 -2.10
N ASP A 151 -18.96 8.74 -2.08
CA ASP A 151 -20.01 8.34 -1.14
C ASP A 151 -19.55 7.27 -0.13
N LEU A 152 -18.29 6.83 -0.22
CA LEU A 152 -17.71 5.88 0.71
C LEU A 152 -17.11 6.60 1.91
N THR A 153 -17.45 6.13 3.11
CA THR A 153 -16.67 6.42 4.31
C THR A 153 -15.26 5.85 4.18
N ARG A 154 -14.33 6.33 5.02
CA ARG A 154 -12.96 5.80 5.06
C ARG A 154 -12.94 4.29 5.29
N GLU A 155 -13.79 3.83 6.19
CA GLU A 155 -13.93 2.43 6.58
C GLU A 155 -14.46 1.61 5.40
N GLN A 156 -15.52 2.08 4.72
CA GLN A 156 -16.08 1.39 3.56
C GLN A 156 -15.10 1.29 2.39
N ALA A 157 -14.33 2.36 2.10
CA ALA A 157 -13.32 2.32 1.06
C ALA A 157 -12.18 1.36 1.43
N THR A 158 -11.76 1.35 2.70
CA THR A 158 -10.74 0.42 3.20
C THR A 158 -11.20 -1.03 3.07
N ASP A 159 -12.39 -1.35 3.56
CA ASP A 159 -12.98 -2.70 3.46
C ASP A 159 -13.12 -3.16 2.01
N LEU A 160 -13.62 -2.28 1.13
CA LEU A 160 -13.77 -2.58 -0.28
C LEU A 160 -12.43 -2.91 -0.94
N LEU A 161 -11.42 -2.05 -0.76
CA LEU A 161 -10.09 -2.26 -1.36
C LEU A 161 -9.40 -3.51 -0.80
N LEU A 162 -9.53 -3.78 0.50
CA LEU A 162 -8.91 -4.97 1.11
C LEU A 162 -9.62 -6.27 0.70
N SER A 163 -10.95 -6.25 0.52
CA SER A 163 -11.71 -7.41 0.04
C SER A 163 -11.28 -7.86 -1.37
N VAL A 164 -10.82 -6.91 -2.18
CA VAL A 164 -10.26 -7.17 -3.52
C VAL A 164 -8.78 -7.57 -3.45
N ALA A 165 -8.01 -6.95 -2.56
CA ALA A 165 -6.57 -7.16 -2.41
C ALA A 165 -6.22 -8.56 -1.90
N LEU A 166 -6.84 -8.97 -0.80
CA LEU A 166 -6.44 -10.16 -0.05
C LEU A 166 -6.48 -11.45 -0.87
N PRO A 167 -7.51 -11.71 -1.70
CA PRO A 167 -7.53 -12.91 -2.54
C PRO A 167 -6.42 -12.95 -3.60
N LYS A 168 -5.92 -11.77 -4.01
CA LYS A 168 -4.95 -11.61 -5.11
C LYS A 168 -3.50 -11.51 -4.64
N PHE A 169 -3.30 -11.28 -3.35
CA PHE A 169 -2.00 -11.04 -2.71
C PHE A 169 -0.93 -12.09 -3.06
N ILE A 170 -1.34 -13.35 -3.22
CA ILE A 170 -0.43 -14.48 -3.45
C ILE A 170 0.17 -14.45 -4.85
N HIS A 171 -0.58 -13.92 -5.82
CA HIS A 171 -0.11 -13.80 -7.21
C HIS A 171 0.72 -12.54 -7.41
N ARG A 172 0.44 -11.51 -6.62
CA ARG A 172 1.11 -10.22 -6.71
C ARG A 172 1.06 -9.50 -5.38
N VAL A 173 2.19 -9.46 -4.68
CA VAL A 173 2.34 -8.80 -3.37
C VAL A 173 1.85 -7.35 -3.39
N GLU A 174 2.08 -6.64 -4.51
CA GLU A 174 1.69 -5.24 -4.65
C GLU A 174 0.17 -5.05 -4.52
N SER A 175 -0.64 -6.07 -4.84
CA SER A 175 -2.10 -6.00 -4.66
C SER A 175 -2.53 -5.76 -3.21
N LEU A 176 -1.68 -6.12 -2.22
CA LEU A 176 -1.84 -5.78 -0.81
C LEU A 176 -1.03 -4.56 -0.38
N ILE A 177 0.20 -4.40 -0.86
CA ILE A 177 1.05 -3.27 -0.44
C ILE A 177 0.43 -1.94 -0.87
N ALA A 178 0.01 -1.80 -2.12
CA ALA A 178 -0.51 -0.53 -2.59
C ALA A 178 -1.75 -0.01 -1.87
N PRO A 179 -2.81 -0.80 -1.60
CA PRO A 179 -3.92 -0.29 -0.80
C PRO A 179 -3.47 0.12 0.60
N VAL A 180 -2.61 -0.67 1.26
CA VAL A 180 -2.12 -0.34 2.61
C VAL A 180 -1.31 0.95 2.63
N GLU A 181 -0.36 1.09 1.71
CA GLU A 181 0.49 2.27 1.61
C GLU A 181 -0.31 3.50 1.16
N SER A 182 -1.30 3.35 0.27
CA SER A 182 -2.16 4.48 -0.14
C SER A 182 -3.10 4.93 0.97
N LEU A 183 -3.65 3.99 1.76
CA LEU A 183 -4.45 4.32 2.94
C LEU A 183 -3.61 4.99 4.04
N SER A 184 -2.33 4.62 4.15
CA SER A 184 -1.35 5.32 5.00
C SER A 184 -1.08 6.72 4.47
N GLN A 185 -0.88 6.85 3.16
CA GLN A 185 -0.61 8.11 2.47
C GLN A 185 -1.74 9.12 2.67
N LEU A 186 -2.99 8.66 2.66
CA LEU A 186 -4.16 9.51 2.91
C LEU A 186 -4.21 10.11 4.33
N GLN A 187 -3.46 9.58 5.30
CA GLN A 187 -3.41 10.15 6.65
C GLN A 187 -2.71 11.51 6.70
N TRP A 188 -1.78 11.78 5.78
CA TRP A 188 -1.04 13.04 5.71
C TRP A 188 -1.32 13.85 4.45
N VAL A 189 -1.79 13.22 3.36
CA VAL A 189 -2.28 13.96 2.18
C VAL A 189 -3.70 14.52 2.40
N GLY A 190 -4.54 13.82 3.16
CA GLY A 190 -5.94 14.17 3.38
C GLY A 190 -6.91 13.24 2.65
N TRP A 191 -7.99 12.84 3.33
CA TRP A 191 -8.97 11.88 2.81
C TRP A 191 -9.81 12.45 1.66
N GLU A 192 -9.93 13.76 1.57
CA GLU A 192 -10.56 14.45 0.44
C GLU A 192 -9.87 14.17 -0.91
N GLN A 193 -8.60 13.70 -0.87
CA GLN A 193 -7.84 13.30 -2.05
C GLN A 193 -7.96 11.81 -2.38
N ALA A 194 -8.73 11.03 -1.62
CA ALA A 194 -8.92 9.59 -1.82
C ALA A 194 -9.37 9.23 -3.24
N PRO A 195 -10.33 9.92 -3.88
CA PRO A 195 -10.69 9.62 -5.26
C PRO A 195 -9.48 9.67 -6.18
N LEU A 196 -8.62 10.68 -6.04
CA LEU A 196 -7.45 10.82 -6.89
C LEU A 196 -6.35 9.78 -6.57
N LEU A 197 -5.94 9.66 -5.30
CA LEU A 197 -4.81 8.82 -4.91
C LEU A 197 -5.08 7.32 -5.11
N LEU A 198 -6.33 6.87 -4.89
CA LEU A 198 -6.69 5.46 -4.94
C LEU A 198 -6.89 4.92 -6.37
N ARG A 199 -6.87 5.78 -7.40
CA ARG A 199 -6.90 5.36 -8.82
C ARG A 199 -5.86 4.30 -9.12
N SER A 200 -4.62 4.59 -8.72
CA SER A 200 -3.47 3.74 -8.91
C SER A 200 -3.66 2.34 -8.31
N VAL A 201 -4.26 2.28 -7.11
CA VAL A 201 -4.54 1.04 -6.38
C VAL A 201 -5.58 0.21 -7.09
N VAL A 202 -6.72 0.81 -7.42
CA VAL A 202 -7.86 0.15 -8.09
C VAL A 202 -7.43 -0.49 -9.39
N ARG A 203 -6.71 0.29 -10.19
CA ARG A 203 -6.16 -0.12 -11.46
C ARG A 203 -5.26 -1.33 -11.32
N MET A 204 -4.30 -1.27 -10.41
CA MET A 204 -3.42 -2.40 -10.16
C MET A 204 -4.18 -3.63 -9.67
N GLN A 205 -5.14 -3.46 -8.78
CA GLN A 205 -5.98 -4.56 -8.29
C GLN A 205 -6.78 -5.22 -9.42
N ALA A 206 -7.27 -4.46 -10.39
CA ALA A 206 -7.95 -5.01 -11.55
C ALA A 206 -6.99 -5.75 -12.50
N THR A 207 -5.71 -5.37 -12.60
CA THR A 207 -4.76 -6.09 -13.48
C THR A 207 -4.38 -7.49 -13.01
N VAL A 208 -4.61 -7.83 -11.75
CA VAL A 208 -4.23 -9.14 -11.18
C VAL A 208 -5.43 -10.07 -11.21
N THR A 209 -5.33 -11.15 -11.95
CA THR A 209 -6.31 -12.24 -12.01
C THR A 209 -5.64 -13.56 -11.70
N GLY A 210 -6.24 -14.38 -10.86
CA GLY A 210 -5.69 -15.68 -10.50
C GLY A 210 -6.62 -16.45 -9.56
N PRO A 211 -6.36 -17.75 -9.34
CA PRO A 211 -7.15 -18.58 -8.43
C PRO A 211 -7.08 -18.06 -6.98
N THR A 212 -8.15 -18.22 -6.21
CA THR A 212 -8.25 -17.74 -4.83
C THR A 212 -8.08 -18.85 -3.78
N ASP A 213 -7.66 -20.05 -4.19
CA ASP A 213 -7.70 -21.27 -3.38
C ASP A 213 -7.05 -21.13 -1.99
N ILE A 214 -5.89 -20.48 -1.91
CA ILE A 214 -5.19 -20.30 -0.62
C ILE A 214 -5.90 -19.25 0.25
N TYR A 215 -6.51 -18.22 -0.35
CA TYR A 215 -7.35 -17.28 0.40
C TYR A 215 -8.60 -17.99 0.95
N ASP A 216 -9.22 -18.86 0.15
CA ASP A 216 -10.38 -19.65 0.55
C ASP A 216 -10.00 -20.66 1.66
N GLN A 217 -8.82 -21.28 1.57
CA GLN A 217 -8.25 -22.12 2.63
C GLN A 217 -8.04 -21.32 3.92
N ALA A 218 -7.50 -20.10 3.84
CA ALA A 218 -7.34 -19.23 5.00
C ALA A 218 -8.69 -18.87 5.62
N CYS A 219 -9.71 -18.56 4.82
CA CYS A 219 -11.08 -18.32 5.28
C CYS A 219 -11.66 -19.54 5.99
N HIS A 220 -11.42 -20.74 5.46
CA HIS A 220 -11.83 -21.99 6.09
C HIS A 220 -11.17 -22.16 7.48
N VAL A 221 -9.87 -21.90 7.59
CA VAL A 221 -9.16 -21.97 8.88
C VAL A 221 -9.67 -20.94 9.88
N VAL A 222 -9.92 -19.70 9.44
CA VAL A 222 -10.52 -18.63 10.25
C VAL A 222 -11.85 -19.08 10.83
N SER A 223 -12.72 -19.68 10.01
CA SER A 223 -14.02 -20.20 10.42
C SER A 223 -13.90 -21.40 11.36
N ALA A 224 -13.13 -22.42 10.96
CA ALA A 224 -12.97 -23.67 11.69
C ALA A 224 -12.40 -23.47 13.10
N ARG A 225 -11.53 -22.46 13.28
CA ARG A 225 -10.96 -22.11 14.58
C ARG A 225 -11.69 -20.98 15.31
N GLN A 226 -12.82 -20.53 14.78
CA GLN A 226 -13.62 -19.43 15.36
C GLN A 226 -12.78 -18.17 15.61
N LEU A 227 -11.82 -17.86 14.73
CA LEU A 227 -10.90 -16.74 14.93
C LEU A 227 -11.62 -15.39 14.94
N LEU A 228 -12.79 -15.31 14.30
CA LEU A 228 -13.69 -14.14 14.38
C LEU A 228 -14.10 -13.80 15.81
N ARG A 229 -14.23 -14.83 16.65
CA ARG A 229 -14.63 -14.72 18.05
C ARG A 229 -13.42 -14.68 18.99
N LEU A 230 -12.37 -15.44 18.68
CA LEU A 230 -11.23 -15.66 19.57
C LEU A 230 -10.09 -14.66 19.36
N ALA A 231 -9.84 -14.24 18.12
CA ALA A 231 -8.77 -13.30 17.83
C ALA A 231 -9.13 -11.92 18.38
N ALA A 232 -8.32 -11.43 19.30
CA ALA A 232 -8.52 -10.14 19.92
C ALA A 232 -7.57 -9.10 19.32
N ARG A 233 -8.01 -7.83 19.34
CA ARG A 233 -7.11 -6.70 19.14
C ARG A 233 -6.40 -6.40 20.46
N ARG A 234 -5.17 -5.92 20.39
CA ARG A 234 -4.46 -5.39 21.56
C ARG A 234 -5.21 -4.14 22.06
N ALA A 235 -5.47 -4.09 23.37
CA ALA A 235 -6.11 -2.94 23.97
C ALA A 235 -5.22 -1.68 23.82
N PRO A 236 -5.80 -0.48 23.62
CA PRO A 236 -5.03 0.76 23.58
C PRO A 236 -4.16 0.92 24.83
N GLY A 237 -2.87 1.23 24.64
CA GLY A 237 -1.90 1.39 25.73
C GLY A 237 -1.39 0.09 26.38
N ALA A 238 -1.87 -1.08 25.94
CA ALA A 238 -1.33 -2.35 26.40
C ALA A 238 0.09 -2.58 25.85
N VAL A 239 0.97 -3.11 26.71
CA VAL A 239 2.35 -3.47 26.39
C VAL A 239 2.36 -4.55 25.31
N ALA A 240 3.20 -4.39 24.29
CA ALA A 240 3.36 -5.38 23.21
C ALA A 240 3.89 -6.71 23.76
N LEU A 241 3.58 -7.83 23.10
CA LEU A 241 4.15 -9.13 23.49
C LEU A 241 5.68 -9.09 23.47
N GLY A 242 6.30 -8.46 22.47
CA GLY A 242 7.76 -8.33 22.39
C GLY A 242 8.39 -7.55 23.54
N GLU A 243 7.65 -6.65 24.19
CA GLU A 243 8.11 -5.90 25.37
C GLU A 243 7.81 -6.67 26.67
N LYS A 244 6.66 -7.33 26.74
CA LYS A 244 6.20 -8.08 27.92
C LYS A 244 6.93 -9.42 28.10
N ASP A 245 7.13 -10.15 27.02
CA ASP A 245 7.74 -11.48 26.96
C ASP A 245 8.47 -11.65 25.61
N ALA A 246 9.65 -11.02 25.52
CA ALA A 246 10.51 -11.10 24.35
C ALA A 246 10.83 -12.56 23.93
N PRO A 247 11.12 -13.51 24.85
CA PRO A 247 11.32 -14.91 24.48
C PRO A 247 10.10 -15.54 23.77
N ALA A 248 8.88 -15.32 24.26
CA ALA A 248 7.68 -15.83 23.58
C ALA A 248 7.47 -15.19 22.21
N PHE A 249 7.69 -13.89 22.10
CA PHE A 249 7.63 -13.17 20.82
C PHE A 249 8.62 -13.75 19.79
N PHE A 250 9.88 -13.94 20.18
CA PHE A 250 10.90 -14.48 19.27
C PHE A 250 10.65 -15.95 18.92
N ARG A 251 10.12 -16.77 19.85
CA ARG A 251 9.70 -18.14 19.50
C ARG A 251 8.66 -18.13 18.39
N LEU A 252 7.61 -17.32 18.50
CA LEU A 252 6.59 -17.22 17.46
C LEU A 252 7.17 -16.75 16.11
N ALA A 253 8.03 -15.72 16.13
CA ALA A 253 8.65 -15.20 14.92
C ALA A 253 9.53 -16.25 14.22
N THR A 254 10.31 -17.02 15.00
CA THR A 254 11.16 -18.10 14.47
C THR A 254 10.33 -19.30 13.99
N GLU A 255 9.34 -19.75 14.77
CA GLU A 255 8.43 -20.84 14.37
C GLU A 255 7.73 -20.53 13.04
N TRP A 256 7.29 -19.28 12.86
CA TRP A 256 6.70 -18.84 11.59
C TRP A 256 7.72 -18.81 10.45
N ALA A 257 8.95 -18.33 10.69
CA ALA A 257 9.99 -18.25 9.67
C ALA A 257 10.43 -19.66 9.18
N GLU A 258 10.56 -20.61 10.10
CA GLU A 258 10.99 -21.99 9.84
C GLU A 258 9.88 -22.87 9.24
N ALA A 259 8.62 -22.52 9.45
CA ALA A 259 7.48 -23.24 8.87
C ALA A 259 7.39 -23.07 7.34
N ASP A 260 6.83 -24.09 6.68
CA ASP A 260 6.44 -24.03 5.26
C ASP A 260 5.12 -23.25 5.07
N GLY A 261 4.59 -23.23 3.84
CA GLY A 261 3.38 -22.45 3.51
C GLY A 261 2.17 -22.81 4.38
N ASP A 262 1.83 -24.10 4.48
CA ASP A 262 0.72 -24.57 5.29
C ASP A 262 1.03 -24.45 6.80
N GLY A 263 2.26 -24.73 7.21
CA GLY A 263 2.72 -24.59 8.59
C GLY A 263 2.60 -23.16 9.10
N ARG A 264 2.93 -22.15 8.28
CA ARG A 264 2.76 -20.73 8.62
C ARG A 264 1.31 -20.38 8.94
N LEU A 265 0.36 -20.89 8.16
CA LEU A 265 -1.06 -20.70 8.42
C LEU A 265 -1.46 -21.31 9.78
N VAL A 266 -0.98 -22.51 10.09
CA VAL A 266 -1.24 -23.20 11.36
C VAL A 266 -0.65 -22.45 12.55
N VAL A 267 0.59 -21.94 12.44
CA VAL A 267 1.25 -21.15 13.48
C VAL A 267 0.42 -19.90 13.81
N VAL A 268 0.06 -19.12 12.79
CA VAL A 268 -0.75 -17.90 12.95
C VAL A 268 -2.11 -18.21 13.58
N ALA A 269 -2.81 -19.21 13.04
CA ALA A 269 -4.14 -19.57 13.51
C ALA A 269 -4.13 -20.12 14.95
N SER A 270 -3.05 -20.78 15.36
CA SER A 270 -2.88 -21.25 16.74
C SER A 270 -2.58 -20.11 17.71
N ALA A 271 -1.72 -19.17 17.32
CA ALA A 271 -1.39 -18.00 18.12
C ALA A 271 -2.65 -17.14 18.39
N LEU A 272 -3.45 -16.88 17.35
CA LEU A 272 -4.69 -16.12 17.48
C LEU A 272 -5.75 -16.86 18.33
N ALA A 273 -5.91 -18.18 18.16
CA ALA A 273 -6.86 -18.97 18.94
C ALA A 273 -6.51 -19.06 20.43
N THR A 274 -5.23 -18.91 20.79
CA THR A 274 -4.74 -18.95 22.17
C THR A 274 -4.69 -17.58 22.85
N GLY A 275 -5.26 -16.56 22.22
CA GLY A 275 -5.46 -15.23 22.80
C GLY A 275 -4.33 -14.25 22.56
N GLN A 276 -3.38 -14.55 21.67
CA GLN A 276 -2.46 -13.51 21.20
C GLN A 276 -3.21 -12.48 20.34
N SER A 277 -2.81 -11.21 20.47
CA SER A 277 -3.47 -10.16 19.70
C SER A 277 -3.06 -10.21 18.22
N VAL A 278 -3.95 -9.73 17.35
CA VAL A 278 -3.66 -9.59 15.91
C VAL A 278 -2.41 -8.74 15.69
N GLU A 279 -2.23 -7.68 16.49
CA GLU A 279 -1.03 -6.84 16.44
C GLU A 279 0.25 -7.59 16.80
N ASP A 280 0.24 -8.38 17.87
CA ASP A 280 1.44 -9.12 18.32
C ASP A 280 1.83 -10.19 17.30
N VAL A 281 0.83 -10.90 16.74
CA VAL A 281 1.05 -11.88 15.69
C VAL A 281 1.61 -11.22 14.43
N ALA A 282 1.08 -10.05 14.03
CA ALA A 282 1.59 -9.33 12.87
C ALA A 282 3.00 -8.75 13.08
N ASP A 283 3.30 -8.24 14.28
CA ASP A 283 4.65 -7.81 14.67
C ASP A 283 5.64 -9.02 14.63
N ALA A 284 5.20 -10.21 15.06
CA ALA A 284 5.99 -11.44 15.00
C ALA A 284 6.21 -11.92 13.55
N ILE A 285 5.19 -11.86 12.68
CA ILE A 285 5.32 -12.20 11.25
C ILE A 285 6.28 -11.25 10.54
N ALA A 286 6.22 -9.94 10.81
CA ALA A 286 7.18 -8.97 10.26
C ALA A 286 8.63 -9.27 10.70
N THR A 287 8.79 -9.69 11.95
CA THR A 287 10.09 -10.12 12.48
C THR A 287 10.54 -11.43 11.83
N GLY A 288 9.67 -12.42 11.72
CA GLY A 288 9.93 -13.69 11.04
C GLY A 288 10.30 -13.52 9.57
N GLY A 289 9.62 -12.63 8.84
CA GLY A 289 9.98 -12.26 7.46
C GLY A 289 11.36 -11.62 7.35
N THR A 290 11.74 -10.82 8.35
CA THR A 290 13.10 -10.25 8.45
C THR A 290 14.13 -11.33 8.75
N LEU A 291 13.84 -12.26 9.66
CA LEU A 291 14.71 -13.40 9.97
C LEU A 291 14.91 -14.29 8.74
N LEU A 292 13.85 -14.63 8.02
CA LEU A 292 13.91 -15.42 6.79
C LEU A 292 14.81 -14.74 5.75
N PHE A 293 14.63 -13.43 5.51
CA PHE A 293 15.46 -12.66 4.58
C PHE A 293 16.94 -12.69 4.97
N LEU A 294 17.26 -12.47 6.25
CA LEU A 294 18.64 -12.48 6.75
C LEU A 294 19.25 -13.87 6.71
N GLN A 295 18.51 -14.91 7.09
CA GLN A 295 18.97 -16.30 7.09
C GLN A 295 19.32 -16.76 5.68
N GLU A 296 18.46 -16.49 4.70
CA GLU A 296 18.72 -16.82 3.30
C GLU A 296 19.87 -15.97 2.72
N GLY A 297 20.08 -14.76 3.26
CA GLY A 297 21.21 -13.89 2.91
C GLY A 297 22.53 -14.49 3.38
N LEU A 298 22.55 -14.97 4.62
CA LEU A 298 23.73 -15.60 5.21
C LEU A 298 24.00 -16.99 4.61
N ARG A 299 22.95 -17.76 4.27
CA ARG A 299 23.06 -19.07 3.60
C ARG A 299 23.60 -18.98 2.17
N GLY A 300 23.32 -17.88 1.47
CA GLY A 300 23.85 -17.63 0.11
C GLY A 300 25.37 -17.49 0.03
N GLY A 301 26.06 -17.28 1.17
CA GLY A 301 27.52 -17.18 1.23
C GLY A 301 28.10 -16.13 0.28
N SER A 302 29.35 -16.33 -0.16
CA SER A 302 30.03 -15.45 -1.14
C SER A 302 29.51 -15.57 -2.57
N GLY A 303 28.55 -16.46 -2.83
CA GLY A 303 28.00 -16.71 -4.18
C GLY A 303 27.03 -15.62 -4.66
N GLY A 304 26.58 -14.75 -3.74
CA GLY A 304 25.59 -13.73 -4.03
C GLY A 304 24.20 -14.31 -4.32
N TRP A 305 23.18 -13.45 -4.31
CA TRP A 305 21.85 -13.83 -4.76
C TRP A 305 21.72 -13.59 -6.26
N THR A 306 20.97 -14.46 -6.94
CA THR A 306 20.39 -14.06 -8.23
C THR A 306 19.34 -12.97 -7.99
N THR A 307 19.10 -12.10 -8.99
CA THR A 307 18.07 -11.06 -8.90
C THR A 307 16.71 -11.64 -8.53
N THR A 308 16.32 -12.78 -9.13
CA THR A 308 15.05 -13.46 -8.86
C THR A 308 14.92 -13.94 -7.40
N GLN A 309 16.01 -14.45 -6.81
CA GLN A 309 16.02 -14.86 -5.41
C GLN A 309 15.91 -13.65 -4.47
N ALA A 310 16.69 -12.60 -4.76
CA ALA A 310 16.63 -11.35 -4.01
C ALA A 310 15.22 -10.75 -4.04
N ASP A 311 14.58 -10.72 -5.21
CA ASP A 311 13.22 -10.21 -5.40
C ASP A 311 12.18 -11.03 -4.65
N SER A 312 12.29 -12.36 -4.67
CA SER A 312 11.37 -13.26 -3.97
C SER A 312 11.46 -13.10 -2.46
N LEU A 313 12.68 -13.02 -1.91
CA LEU A 313 12.89 -12.81 -0.47
C LEU A 313 12.48 -11.40 -0.03
N ALA A 314 12.80 -10.38 -0.84
CA ALA A 314 12.32 -9.03 -0.62
C ALA A 314 10.79 -8.94 -0.67
N ALA A 315 10.13 -9.72 -1.52
CA ALA A 315 8.67 -9.78 -1.57
C ALA A 315 8.07 -10.29 -0.26
N VAL A 316 8.62 -11.36 0.33
CA VAL A 316 8.18 -11.87 1.64
C VAL A 316 8.40 -10.81 2.73
N LEU A 317 9.59 -10.22 2.79
CA LEU A 317 9.91 -9.15 3.73
C LEU A 317 8.91 -7.98 3.64
N ARG A 318 8.73 -7.43 2.43
CA ARG A 318 7.83 -6.30 2.18
C ARG A 318 6.39 -6.66 2.53
N SER A 319 5.94 -7.86 2.18
CA SER A 319 4.59 -8.34 2.49
C SER A 319 4.33 -8.42 3.99
N SER A 320 5.27 -8.98 4.77
CA SER A 320 5.10 -9.13 6.21
C SER A 320 5.05 -7.78 6.92
N HIS A 321 5.84 -6.80 6.47
CA HIS A 321 5.78 -5.43 6.99
C HIS A 321 4.50 -4.69 6.56
N ALA A 322 4.05 -4.88 5.32
CA ALA A 322 2.78 -4.32 4.86
C ALA A 322 1.59 -4.90 5.64
N LEU A 323 1.59 -6.21 5.93
CA LEU A 323 0.59 -6.85 6.78
C LEU A 323 0.56 -6.23 8.18
N ARG A 324 1.73 -6.08 8.82
CA ARG A 324 1.86 -5.42 10.13
C ARG A 324 1.27 -4.01 10.10
N ARG A 325 1.54 -3.25 9.05
CA ARG A 325 1.00 -1.90 8.87
C ARG A 325 -0.51 -1.91 8.63
N MET A 326 -1.02 -2.83 7.80
CA MET A 326 -2.44 -3.02 7.56
C MET A 326 -3.20 -3.22 8.87
N VAL A 327 -2.70 -4.09 9.76
CA VAL A 327 -3.31 -4.34 11.08
C VAL A 327 -3.39 -3.05 11.90
N LYS A 328 -2.37 -2.19 11.83
CA LYS A 328 -2.34 -0.91 12.57
C LYS A 328 -3.25 0.16 11.98
N ILE A 329 -3.45 0.17 10.66
CA ILE A 329 -4.24 1.18 9.95
C ILE A 329 -5.73 0.80 9.87
N ALA A 330 -6.02 -0.49 9.69
CA ALA A 330 -7.36 -1.02 9.66
C ALA A 330 -7.96 -1.03 11.07
N THR A 331 -8.59 0.09 11.40
CA THR A 331 -9.60 0.21 12.45
C THR A 331 -10.95 0.13 11.73
N PRO A 332 -11.81 -0.89 11.88
CA PRO A 332 -11.81 -2.06 12.79
C PRO A 332 -11.82 -3.42 12.05
N GLY A 333 -10.92 -4.31 12.45
CA GLY A 333 -10.90 -5.74 12.06
C GLY A 333 -12.10 -6.58 12.51
N GLN A 334 -13.27 -5.98 12.76
CA GLN A 334 -14.53 -6.69 12.98
C GLN A 334 -15.23 -7.05 11.66
N ARG A 335 -14.97 -6.33 10.54
CA ARG A 335 -15.63 -6.60 9.24
C ARG A 335 -14.78 -7.30 8.18
N ILE A 336 -13.45 -7.11 8.18
CA ILE A 336 -12.50 -7.87 7.33
C ILE A 336 -12.61 -9.39 7.60
N LEU A 337 -13.19 -9.73 8.73
CA LEU A 337 -13.42 -11.05 9.27
C LEU A 337 -14.90 -11.52 9.07
N GLY A 338 -15.79 -10.70 8.50
CA GLY A 338 -17.14 -11.12 8.09
C GLY A 338 -18.24 -10.82 9.12
N LEU A 339 -18.60 -9.54 9.26
CA LEU A 339 -19.91 -9.08 9.75
C LEU A 339 -20.50 -8.01 8.84
#